data_AF-A0A1I0N4I2-F1
#
_entry.id   AF-A0A1I0N4I2-F1
#
_cell.length_a   1.000
_cell.length_b   1.000
_cell.length_c   1.000
_cell.angle_alpha   90.00
_cell.angle_beta   90.00
_cell.angle_gamma   90.00
#
_symmetry.space_group_name_H-M   'P 1'
#
loop_
_entity.id
_entity.type
_entity.pdbx_description
1 polymer ?
#
loop_
_entity_poly.entity_id
_entity_poly.type
_entity_poly.pdbx_seq_one_letter_code
_entity_poly.pdbx_strand_id
1 'polypeptide(L)'
;MAEDFLAGLDDGLDGLRQRARRVVEVLQGSAVDVPEYDPQAHGSLVSFDGLDGFEEVDRYWVNAPYAFVFIGFDDENDEHRYQVVEPHLDDFEQDLLDTLYDDIRDTLIYDATYDPDDREAVLKAQMQRLLSEYAVDIDPNAFYRLFYYLHRAFEGFEKLDPLMQDPHIEDISCDGYELPLFVYHTEYTDIETNVSYGKQELDSFVVRLAQQSGRHISIGDPVTETTLPDGSRAELALGDEVTPRGSAFTIRKYSEEPFTPATLVDYNTFDLDQMAYLWLAIESNKSLIFAGGTASGKTTSMNAVSMFVPPRSKVLTIEDTRELALYHDNWLSSVTRESGGGGDDITMYDLLRSALRHRPEYIVVGEVRGEEAMTLFQAMNTGHTTYSTMHADSVQTVINRLENDPINVPRAMIQSLDILCVQTLTHVGDERVRRNRVIAEIEGIDQRTGDLDYSTAFEWNATSDSFDQRDSNVLDEIQEERGWSRSELLRELQNRKAVLQYLVEQDVTDYRRFTALVNEYYAQPERVVDRVTEALDAEVTVDAPGVTD
;
A
#
# COMPACT_ATOMS: atom_id res chain seq x y z
N MET A 1 10.14 35.71 -35.74
CA MET A 1 9.89 34.29 -35.40
C MET A 1 10.13 34.02 -33.92
N ALA A 2 11.35 34.20 -33.37
CA ALA A 2 11.56 34.14 -31.90
C ALA A 2 11.28 35.48 -31.18
N GLU A 3 11.46 36.62 -31.86
CA GLU A 3 11.13 37.95 -31.31
C GLU A 3 9.62 38.25 -31.29
N ASP A 4 8.83 37.68 -32.21
CA ASP A 4 7.37 37.87 -32.24
C ASP A 4 6.62 37.04 -31.19
N PHE A 5 7.21 35.94 -30.71
CA PHE A 5 6.63 35.08 -29.68
C PHE A 5 6.88 35.66 -28.27
N LEU A 6 8.07 36.25 -28.06
CA LEU A 6 8.38 37.00 -26.83
C LEU A 6 7.60 38.31 -26.72
N ALA A 7 7.26 38.95 -27.85
CA ALA A 7 6.41 40.14 -27.87
C ALA A 7 4.94 39.86 -27.52
N GLY A 8 4.44 38.64 -27.78
CA GLY A 8 3.06 38.24 -27.47
C GLY A 8 2.80 37.91 -26.00
N LEU A 9 3.84 37.46 -25.27
CA LEU A 9 3.79 37.19 -23.82
C LEU A 9 3.89 38.48 -22.99
N ASP A 10 4.70 39.45 -23.44
CA ASP A 10 4.84 40.75 -22.77
C ASP A 10 3.56 41.60 -22.89
N ASP A 11 2.83 41.50 -24.02
CA ASP A 11 1.56 42.22 -24.25
C ASP A 11 0.41 41.71 -23.36
N GLY A 12 0.43 40.44 -22.93
CA GLY A 12 -0.55 39.86 -22.01
C GLY A 12 -0.36 40.33 -20.56
N LEU A 13 0.89 40.32 -20.10
CA LEU A 13 1.29 40.78 -18.77
C LEU A 13 1.09 42.30 -18.59
N ASP A 14 1.41 43.10 -19.61
CA ASP A 14 1.12 44.53 -19.59
C ASP A 14 -0.38 44.82 -19.77
N GLY A 15 -1.12 43.95 -20.46
CA GLY A 15 -2.58 44.01 -20.57
C GLY A 15 -3.32 43.78 -19.25
N LEU A 16 -2.88 42.78 -18.46
CA LEU A 16 -3.36 42.52 -17.10
C LEU A 16 -2.98 43.65 -16.14
N ARG A 17 -1.73 44.11 -16.17
CA ARG A 17 -1.26 45.28 -15.38
C ARG A 17 -1.99 46.57 -15.77
N GLN A 18 -2.34 46.77 -17.04
CA GLN A 18 -3.09 47.95 -17.51
C GLN A 18 -4.60 47.87 -17.23
N ARG A 19 -5.21 46.68 -17.26
CA ARG A 19 -6.60 46.48 -16.82
C ARG A 19 -6.74 46.67 -15.31
N ALA A 20 -5.80 46.15 -14.53
CA ALA A 20 -5.71 46.38 -13.08
C ALA A 20 -5.51 47.88 -12.77
N ARG A 21 -4.64 48.59 -13.51
CA ARG A 21 -4.40 50.04 -13.30
C ARG A 21 -5.59 50.96 -13.53
N ARG A 22 -6.64 50.54 -14.26
CA ARG A 22 -7.84 51.38 -14.47
C ARG A 22 -8.87 51.31 -13.34
N VAL A 23 -8.63 50.50 -12.32
CA VAL A 23 -9.46 50.43 -11.09
C VAL A 23 -8.75 51.06 -9.87
N VAL A 24 -7.49 51.50 -10.02
CA VAL A 24 -6.58 51.86 -8.92
C VAL A 24 -6.85 53.20 -8.21
N GLU A 25 -7.90 53.95 -8.52
CA GLU A 25 -8.15 55.23 -7.80
C GLU A 25 -9.16 55.20 -6.64
N VAL A 26 -9.73 54.06 -6.22
CA VAL A 26 -10.72 54.08 -5.11
C VAL A 26 -10.61 53.01 -4.01
N LEU A 27 -9.85 51.92 -4.11
CA LEU A 27 -9.85 50.91 -3.02
C LEU A 27 -8.48 50.73 -2.37
N GLN A 28 -8.29 51.46 -1.27
CA GLN A 28 -7.35 51.09 -0.21
C GLN A 28 -7.87 49.82 0.49
N GLY A 29 -7.11 48.73 0.39
CA GLY A 29 -7.12 47.63 1.37
C GLY A 29 -8.37 46.75 1.40
N SER A 30 -8.69 46.05 0.32
CA SER A 30 -9.49 44.83 0.42
C SER A 30 -8.56 43.69 0.88
N ALA A 31 -8.61 43.37 2.17
CA ALA A 31 -8.15 42.06 2.61
C ALA A 31 -9.07 41.02 1.96
N VAL A 32 -8.50 40.04 1.26
CA VAL A 32 -9.25 38.89 0.75
C VAL A 32 -9.71 38.08 1.97
N ASP A 33 -10.92 38.37 2.48
CA ASP A 33 -11.54 37.66 3.60
C ASP A 33 -12.25 36.42 3.07
N VAL A 34 -11.56 35.28 3.10
CA VAL A 34 -12.10 34.01 2.59
C VAL A 34 -12.56 33.18 3.79
N PRO A 35 -13.87 32.97 3.99
CA PRO A 35 -14.37 32.11 5.04
C PRO A 35 -13.96 30.65 4.80
N GLU A 36 -14.02 29.84 5.85
CA GLU A 36 -13.94 28.38 5.68
C GLU A 36 -14.99 27.89 4.68
N TYR A 37 -14.63 26.88 3.88
CA TYR A 37 -15.55 26.34 2.89
C TYR A 37 -16.75 25.69 3.58
N ASP A 38 -17.94 26.25 3.37
CA ASP A 38 -19.21 25.65 3.75
C ASP A 38 -19.96 25.17 2.50
N PRO A 39 -20.11 23.85 2.28
CA PRO A 39 -20.86 23.31 1.15
C PRO A 39 -22.32 23.79 1.07
N GLN A 40 -22.95 24.11 2.21
CA GLN A 40 -24.34 24.58 2.22
C GLN A 40 -24.46 26.03 1.76
N ALA A 41 -23.46 26.86 2.08
CA ALA A 41 -23.44 28.27 1.72
C ALA A 41 -22.85 28.51 0.32
N HIS A 42 -21.85 27.72 -0.07
CA HIS A 42 -21.05 27.98 -1.26
C HIS A 42 -21.40 27.07 -2.46
N GLY A 43 -22.11 25.95 -2.25
CA GLY A 43 -22.54 25.05 -3.33
C GLY A 43 -21.51 23.95 -3.61
N SER A 44 -21.40 23.51 -4.87
CA SER A 44 -20.42 22.51 -5.31
C SER A 44 -19.27 23.19 -6.05
N LEU A 45 -18.03 22.77 -5.79
CA LEU A 45 -16.85 23.21 -6.54
C LEU A 45 -16.71 22.48 -7.89
N VAL A 46 -17.37 21.34 -8.02
CA VAL A 46 -17.25 20.42 -9.17
C VAL A 46 -18.61 20.21 -9.82
N SER A 47 -18.63 20.11 -11.14
CA SER A 47 -19.82 19.76 -11.92
C SER A 47 -19.47 18.73 -12.98
N PHE A 48 -20.29 17.68 -13.11
CA PHE A 48 -20.15 16.66 -14.13
C PHE A 48 -21.51 16.01 -14.40
N ASP A 49 -21.90 16.01 -15.68
CA ASP A 49 -23.21 15.56 -16.13
C ASP A 49 -23.19 14.09 -16.64
N GLY A 50 -22.04 13.42 -16.55
CA GLY A 50 -21.81 12.08 -17.09
C GLY A 50 -20.92 12.08 -18.32
N LEU A 51 -20.65 10.88 -18.86
CA LEU A 51 -19.86 10.69 -20.06
C LEU A 51 -20.75 10.12 -21.17
N ASP A 52 -20.77 10.81 -22.33
CA ASP A 52 -21.60 10.40 -23.47
C ASP A 52 -21.25 8.97 -23.94
N GLY A 53 -22.25 8.10 -24.02
CA GLY A 53 -22.08 6.70 -24.43
C GLY A 53 -21.72 5.74 -23.29
N PHE A 54 -21.61 6.23 -22.05
CA PHE A 54 -21.30 5.42 -20.88
C PHE A 54 -22.44 5.46 -19.86
N GLU A 55 -22.82 4.31 -19.31
CA GLU A 55 -23.70 4.20 -18.15
C GLU A 55 -22.89 4.36 -16.86
N GLU A 56 -23.41 5.12 -15.89
CA GLU A 56 -22.76 5.27 -14.59
C GLU A 56 -22.89 3.98 -13.77
N VAL A 57 -21.75 3.35 -13.47
CA VAL A 57 -21.69 2.18 -12.60
C VAL A 57 -21.42 2.60 -11.16
N ASP A 58 -20.49 3.54 -10.96
CA ASP A 58 -20.09 3.98 -9.63
C ASP A 58 -19.64 5.45 -9.60
N ARG A 59 -19.78 6.07 -8.43
CA ARG A 59 -19.36 7.44 -8.15
C ARG A 59 -19.02 7.61 -6.68
N TYR A 60 -17.76 7.95 -6.39
CA TYR A 60 -17.30 8.18 -5.03
C TYR A 60 -16.25 9.29 -4.93
N TRP A 61 -16.17 9.92 -3.76
CA TRP A 61 -15.20 10.97 -3.47
C TRP A 61 -13.82 10.38 -3.20
N VAL A 62 -12.79 11.01 -3.77
CA VAL A 62 -11.38 10.72 -3.45
C VAL A 62 -10.72 11.88 -2.73
N ASN A 63 -11.18 13.11 -2.98
CA ASN A 63 -10.75 14.31 -2.29
C ASN A 63 -11.93 15.27 -2.10
N ALA A 64 -12.85 14.95 -1.20
CA ALA A 64 -14.01 15.82 -0.97
C ALA A 64 -13.56 17.19 -0.40
N PRO A 65 -14.08 18.33 -0.90
CA PRO A 65 -15.13 18.50 -1.92
C PRO A 65 -14.60 18.77 -3.34
N TYR A 66 -13.31 18.53 -3.60
CA TYR A 66 -12.61 18.93 -4.82
C TYR A 66 -12.61 17.90 -5.94
N ALA A 67 -12.48 16.61 -5.64
CA ALA A 67 -12.38 15.59 -6.67
C ALA A 67 -13.13 14.32 -6.31
N PHE A 68 -13.85 13.80 -7.29
CA PHE A 68 -14.51 12.51 -7.23
C PHE A 68 -14.22 11.71 -8.50
N VAL A 69 -14.48 10.41 -8.42
CA VAL A 69 -14.34 9.46 -9.50
C VAL A 69 -15.72 9.11 -10.04
N PHE A 70 -15.82 9.01 -11.34
CA PHE A 70 -16.95 8.41 -12.04
C PHE A 70 -16.45 7.18 -12.81
N ILE A 71 -17.10 6.04 -12.59
CA ILE A 71 -16.86 4.82 -13.36
C ILE A 71 -18.01 4.67 -14.35
N GLY A 72 -17.68 4.78 -15.63
CA GLY A 72 -18.60 4.58 -16.73
C GLY A 72 -18.43 3.20 -17.37
N PHE A 73 -19.51 2.60 -17.84
CA PHE A 73 -19.49 1.37 -18.63
C PHE A 73 -20.04 1.60 -20.04
N ASP A 74 -19.28 1.20 -21.04
CA ASP A 74 -19.68 1.24 -22.45
C ASP A 74 -20.22 -0.13 -22.89
N ASP A 75 -21.54 -0.24 -23.00
CA ASP A 75 -22.24 -1.43 -23.45
C ASP A 75 -21.83 -1.90 -24.87
N GLU A 76 -21.37 -0.99 -25.74
CA GLU A 76 -21.01 -1.34 -27.12
C GLU A 76 -19.66 -2.06 -27.19
N ASN A 77 -18.73 -1.69 -26.31
CA ASN A 77 -17.36 -2.21 -26.30
C ASN A 77 -17.06 -3.15 -25.13
N ASP A 78 -17.97 -3.28 -24.15
CA ASP A 78 -17.80 -4.10 -22.93
C ASP A 78 -16.59 -3.63 -22.10
N GLU A 79 -16.45 -2.30 -21.97
CA GLU A 79 -15.28 -1.65 -21.37
C GLU A 79 -15.69 -0.64 -20.28
N HIS A 80 -14.93 -0.64 -19.18
CA HIS A 80 -15.06 0.36 -18.11
C HIS A 80 -14.12 1.54 -18.36
N ARG A 81 -14.53 2.73 -17.93
CA ARG A 81 -13.73 3.96 -18.01
C ARG A 81 -13.70 4.68 -16.67
N TYR A 82 -12.50 5.01 -16.23
CA TYR A 82 -12.25 5.76 -15.01
C TYR A 82 -12.15 7.25 -15.32
N GLN A 83 -13.04 8.06 -14.76
CA GLN A 83 -13.05 9.50 -14.97
C GLN A 83 -12.76 10.23 -13.66
N VAL A 84 -11.57 10.83 -13.57
CA VAL A 84 -11.28 11.84 -12.56
C VAL A 84 -12.06 13.11 -12.90
N VAL A 85 -12.88 13.57 -11.96
CA VAL A 85 -13.63 14.81 -12.07
C VAL A 85 -13.11 15.81 -11.05
N GLU A 86 -12.60 16.94 -11.55
CA GLU A 86 -11.98 18.01 -10.75
C GLU A 86 -12.70 19.35 -11.01
N PRO A 87 -12.44 20.40 -10.21
CA PRO A 87 -13.08 21.69 -10.39
C PRO A 87 -12.61 22.36 -11.70
N HIS A 88 -13.53 22.74 -12.57
CA HIS A 88 -13.18 23.46 -13.79
C HIS A 88 -12.68 24.88 -13.47
N LEU A 89 -11.55 25.28 -14.07
CA LEU A 89 -11.06 26.67 -14.05
C LEU A 89 -11.41 27.36 -15.37
N ASP A 90 -11.93 28.58 -15.30
CA ASP A 90 -12.06 29.41 -16.50
C ASP A 90 -10.70 29.98 -16.96
N ASP A 91 -10.66 30.59 -18.16
CA ASP A 91 -9.42 31.14 -18.74
C ASP A 91 -8.72 32.13 -17.78
N PHE A 92 -9.50 32.92 -17.03
CA PHE A 92 -8.95 33.91 -16.09
C PHE A 92 -8.36 33.22 -14.85
N GLU A 93 -9.07 32.24 -14.30
CA GLU A 93 -8.61 31.44 -13.18
C GLU A 93 -7.35 30.64 -13.53
N GLN A 94 -7.25 30.11 -14.75
CA GLN A 94 -6.07 29.41 -15.23
C GLN A 94 -4.85 30.34 -15.32
N ASP A 95 -4.98 31.51 -15.95
CA ASP A 95 -3.91 32.52 -16.02
C ASP A 95 -3.47 32.98 -14.61
N LEU A 96 -4.43 33.13 -13.70
CA LEU A 96 -4.19 33.49 -12.31
C LEU A 96 -3.48 32.38 -11.54
N LEU A 97 -3.88 31.12 -11.74
CA LEU A 97 -3.23 29.95 -11.15
C LEU A 97 -1.76 29.88 -11.54
N ASP A 98 -1.44 30.02 -12.83
CA ASP A 98 -0.08 29.96 -13.34
C ASP A 98 0.79 31.08 -12.72
N THR A 99 0.23 32.30 -12.62
CA THR A 99 0.90 33.44 -11.99
C THR A 99 1.13 33.20 -10.49
N LEU A 100 0.12 32.70 -9.77
CA LEU A 100 0.23 32.37 -8.35
C LEU A 100 1.27 31.28 -8.11
N TYR A 101 1.30 30.24 -8.95
CA TYR A 101 2.24 29.14 -8.83
C TYR A 101 3.69 29.63 -8.93
N ASP A 102 4.00 30.44 -9.94
CA ASP A 102 5.36 30.99 -10.12
C ASP A 102 5.77 31.90 -8.96
N ASP A 103 4.90 32.82 -8.52
CA ASP A 103 5.21 33.77 -7.44
C ASP A 103 5.31 33.09 -6.06
N ILE A 104 4.48 32.07 -5.79
CA ILE A 104 4.57 31.26 -4.57
C ILE A 104 5.85 30.43 -4.58
N ARG A 105 6.17 29.76 -5.70
CA ARG A 105 7.38 28.95 -5.83
C ARG A 105 8.63 29.78 -5.54
N ASP A 106 8.73 30.97 -6.12
CA ASP A 106 9.87 31.85 -5.89
C ASP A 106 9.93 32.28 -4.42
N THR A 107 8.80 32.63 -3.80
CA THR A 107 8.75 32.99 -2.38
C THR A 107 9.21 31.84 -1.47
N LEU A 108 8.75 30.62 -1.71
CA LEU A 108 9.10 29.43 -0.91
C LEU A 108 10.57 29.03 -1.04
N ILE A 109 11.20 29.28 -2.20
CA ILE A 109 12.64 29.01 -2.40
C ILE A 109 13.51 29.96 -1.55
N TYR A 110 13.05 31.19 -1.31
CA TYR A 110 13.86 32.24 -0.68
C TYR A 110 13.56 32.46 0.82
N ASP A 111 12.41 32.05 1.34
CA ASP A 111 12.08 32.18 2.77
C ASP A 111 12.36 30.89 3.54
N ALA A 112 13.46 30.88 4.31
CA ALA A 112 13.95 29.71 5.05
C ALA A 112 13.30 29.52 6.44
N THR A 113 12.18 30.20 6.71
CA THR A 113 11.52 30.25 8.03
C THR A 113 10.04 29.92 7.91
N TYR A 114 9.74 28.68 7.57
CA TYR A 114 8.39 28.14 7.75
C TYR A 114 8.42 27.03 8.81
N ASP A 115 7.38 27.02 9.64
CA ASP A 115 7.14 25.92 10.56
C ASP A 115 6.66 24.72 9.72
N PRO A 116 7.41 23.61 9.64
CA PRO A 116 7.08 22.47 8.79
C PRO A 116 5.78 21.76 9.21
N ASP A 117 5.25 22.05 10.39
CA ASP A 117 4.08 21.36 10.96
C ASP A 117 2.73 21.90 10.43
N ASP A 118 2.70 22.95 9.59
CA ASP A 118 1.46 23.49 8.99
C ASP A 118 1.66 24.09 7.57
N ARG A 119 2.05 23.24 6.61
CA ARG A 119 2.34 23.65 5.22
C ARG A 119 1.10 24.15 4.47
N GLU A 120 -0.04 23.53 4.72
CA GLU A 120 -1.33 23.90 4.14
C GLU A 120 -1.70 25.35 4.50
N ALA A 121 -1.61 25.72 5.80
CA ALA A 121 -1.89 27.08 6.23
C ALA A 121 -0.90 28.10 5.66
N VAL A 122 0.38 27.73 5.51
CA VAL A 122 1.38 28.57 4.87
C VAL A 122 1.00 28.85 3.41
N LEU A 123 0.66 27.81 2.64
CA LEU A 123 0.25 27.95 1.25
C LEU A 123 -1.00 28.83 1.13
N LYS A 124 -2.01 28.58 1.97
CA LYS A 124 -3.25 29.34 2.02
C LYS A 124 -2.99 30.82 2.33
N ALA A 125 -2.14 31.12 3.30
CA ALA A 125 -1.78 32.49 3.68
C ALA A 125 -1.00 33.22 2.58
N GLN A 126 -0.08 32.53 1.90
CA GLN A 126 0.67 33.12 0.77
C GLN A 126 -0.25 33.44 -0.41
N MET A 127 -1.15 32.52 -0.74
CA MET A 127 -2.17 32.75 -1.76
C MET A 127 -3.05 33.97 -1.42
N GLN A 128 -3.56 34.08 -0.19
CA GLN A 128 -4.35 35.24 0.25
C GLN A 128 -3.57 36.56 0.14
N ARG A 129 -2.28 36.54 0.50
CA ARG A 129 -1.39 37.71 0.40
C ARG A 129 -1.24 38.14 -1.06
N LEU A 130 -0.88 37.22 -1.95
CA LEU A 130 -0.65 37.53 -3.37
C LEU A 130 -1.93 38.01 -4.07
N LEU A 131 -3.07 37.36 -3.81
CA LEU A 131 -4.36 37.81 -4.33
C LEU A 131 -4.71 39.25 -3.89
N SER A 132 -4.42 39.58 -2.63
CA SER A 132 -4.59 40.94 -2.09
C SER A 132 -3.63 41.94 -2.76
N GLU A 133 -2.38 41.53 -3.04
CA GLU A 133 -1.38 42.36 -3.72
C GLU A 133 -1.71 42.62 -5.19
N TYR A 134 -2.27 41.62 -5.88
CA TYR A 134 -2.75 41.76 -7.25
C TYR A 134 -4.04 42.59 -7.34
N ALA A 135 -4.67 42.89 -6.20
CA ALA A 135 -5.97 43.56 -6.11
C ALA A 135 -7.06 42.83 -6.91
N VAL A 136 -7.02 41.49 -6.87
CA VAL A 136 -8.02 40.63 -7.50
C VAL A 136 -9.11 40.32 -6.47
N ASP A 137 -10.36 40.60 -6.83
CA ASP A 137 -11.53 40.19 -6.05
C ASP A 137 -11.99 38.82 -6.57
N ILE A 138 -11.87 37.79 -5.75
CA ILE A 138 -12.32 36.43 -6.06
C ILE A 138 -13.37 35.97 -5.06
N ASP A 139 -14.38 35.24 -5.54
CA ASP A 139 -15.35 34.64 -4.66
C ASP A 139 -14.75 33.42 -3.91
N PRO A 140 -15.37 32.97 -2.81
CA PRO A 140 -14.85 31.84 -2.04
C PRO A 140 -14.68 30.56 -2.87
N ASN A 141 -15.54 30.26 -3.85
CA ASN A 141 -15.39 29.05 -4.66
C ASN A 141 -14.17 29.13 -5.56
N ALA A 142 -13.97 30.28 -6.24
CA ALA A 142 -12.77 30.51 -7.02
C ALA A 142 -11.50 30.38 -6.18
N PHE A 143 -11.50 30.90 -4.94
CA PHE A 143 -10.39 30.70 -4.01
C PHE A 143 -10.14 29.21 -3.74
N TYR A 144 -11.16 28.44 -3.38
CA TYR A 144 -10.98 27.02 -3.06
C TYR A 144 -10.60 26.17 -4.29
N ARG A 145 -11.09 26.52 -5.50
CA ARG A 145 -10.64 25.89 -6.76
C ARG A 145 -9.15 26.14 -7.00
N LEU A 146 -8.70 27.39 -6.95
CA LEU A 146 -7.29 27.73 -7.14
C LEU A 146 -6.41 27.10 -6.07
N PHE A 147 -6.86 27.12 -4.81
CA PHE A 147 -6.17 26.50 -3.69
C PHE A 147 -5.97 25.00 -3.90
N TYR A 148 -6.98 24.28 -4.39
CA TYR A 148 -6.87 22.86 -4.71
C TYR A 148 -5.74 22.58 -5.71
N TYR A 149 -5.69 23.33 -6.82
CA TYR A 149 -4.65 23.15 -7.84
C TYR A 149 -3.25 23.51 -7.34
N LEU A 150 -3.11 24.55 -6.50
CA LEU A 150 -1.85 24.90 -5.86
C LEU A 150 -1.41 23.82 -4.87
N HIS A 151 -2.33 23.36 -4.00
CA HIS A 151 -2.06 22.37 -2.99
C HIS A 151 -1.57 21.06 -3.60
N ARG A 152 -2.27 20.52 -4.62
CA ARG A 152 -1.83 19.29 -5.30
C ARG A 152 -0.52 19.46 -6.07
N ALA A 153 -0.15 20.68 -6.47
CA ALA A 153 1.09 20.93 -7.21
C ALA A 153 2.31 21.02 -6.27
N PHE A 154 2.15 21.65 -5.09
CA PHE A 154 3.22 21.84 -4.11
C PHE A 154 3.37 20.68 -3.12
N GLU A 155 2.26 20.09 -2.66
CA GLU A 155 2.25 19.03 -1.65
C GLU A 155 1.85 17.66 -2.20
N GLY A 156 0.99 17.64 -3.23
CA GLY A 156 0.49 16.43 -3.85
C GLY A 156 1.26 15.96 -5.10
N PHE A 157 0.58 15.15 -5.92
CA PHE A 157 1.14 14.55 -7.14
C PHE A 157 0.63 15.18 -8.45
N GLU A 158 0.35 16.49 -8.48
CA GLU A 158 -0.23 17.20 -9.65
C GLU A 158 -1.48 16.49 -10.21
N LYS A 159 -1.53 16.19 -11.51
CA LYS A 159 -2.66 15.50 -12.17
C LYS A 159 -2.87 14.08 -11.68
N LEU A 160 -1.84 13.47 -11.08
CA LEU A 160 -1.92 12.13 -10.52
C LEU A 160 -2.59 12.11 -9.15
N ASP A 161 -2.71 13.27 -8.49
CA ASP A 161 -3.11 13.38 -7.09
C ASP A 161 -4.44 12.68 -6.76
N PRO A 162 -5.52 12.79 -7.56
CA PRO A 162 -6.76 12.05 -7.29
C PRO A 162 -6.61 10.53 -7.41
N LEU A 163 -5.78 10.04 -8.34
CA LEU A 163 -5.49 8.61 -8.51
C LEU A 163 -4.67 8.07 -7.32
N MET A 164 -3.73 8.88 -6.82
CA MET A 164 -2.95 8.56 -5.62
C MET A 164 -3.82 8.54 -4.36
N GLN A 165 -4.86 9.35 -4.28
CA GLN A 165 -5.78 9.40 -3.13
C GLN A 165 -6.89 8.35 -3.16
N ASP A 166 -7.13 7.69 -4.30
CA ASP A 166 -8.18 6.68 -4.42
C ASP A 166 -7.79 5.34 -3.76
N PRO A 167 -8.42 4.92 -2.65
CA PRO A 167 -8.08 3.66 -1.98
C PRO A 167 -8.36 2.40 -2.83
N HIS A 168 -9.14 2.51 -3.91
CA HIS A 168 -9.49 1.38 -4.77
C HIS A 168 -8.47 1.10 -5.87
N ILE A 169 -7.46 1.97 -6.05
CA ILE A 169 -6.37 1.78 -7.02
C ILE A 169 -5.17 1.10 -6.35
N GLU A 170 -4.66 0.02 -6.95
CA GLU A 170 -3.41 -0.64 -6.51
C GLU A 170 -2.20 -0.21 -7.34
N ASP A 171 -2.34 -0.14 -8.67
CA ASP A 171 -1.25 0.17 -9.60
C ASP A 171 -1.69 1.28 -10.58
N ILE A 172 -0.75 2.15 -10.98
CA ILE A 172 -0.94 3.23 -11.97
C ILE A 172 0.16 3.13 -13.02
N SER A 173 -0.21 3.17 -14.30
CA SER A 173 0.73 3.07 -15.42
C SER A 173 0.59 4.25 -16.39
N CYS A 174 1.72 4.89 -16.70
CA CYS A 174 1.85 5.92 -17.73
C CYS A 174 2.87 5.45 -18.77
N ASP A 175 2.39 5.14 -19.97
CA ASP A 175 3.18 4.47 -21.02
C ASP A 175 3.89 5.41 -22.00
N GLY A 176 3.71 6.73 -21.89
CA GLY A 176 4.30 7.70 -22.81
C GLY A 176 3.51 9.00 -22.98
N TYR A 177 3.97 9.83 -23.92
CA TYR A 177 3.40 11.15 -24.17
C TYR A 177 2.02 11.10 -24.83
N GLU A 178 1.11 11.96 -24.38
CA GLU A 178 -0.26 12.12 -24.91
C GLU A 178 -1.10 10.83 -24.84
N LEU A 179 -0.72 9.91 -23.97
CA LEU A 179 -1.46 8.67 -23.73
C LEU A 179 -2.26 8.78 -22.44
N PRO A 180 -3.46 8.20 -22.40
CA PRO A 180 -4.19 8.06 -21.15
C PRO A 180 -3.42 7.14 -20.19
N LEU A 181 -3.51 7.44 -18.90
CA LEU A 181 -3.03 6.55 -17.85
C LEU A 181 -3.97 5.35 -17.74
N PHE A 182 -3.41 4.20 -17.38
CA PHE A 182 -4.14 3.02 -16.96
C PHE A 182 -3.99 2.84 -15.45
N VAL A 183 -5.02 2.28 -14.81
CA VAL A 183 -4.99 1.93 -13.40
C VAL A 183 -5.50 0.52 -13.19
N TYR A 184 -4.95 -0.19 -12.20
CA TYR A 184 -5.50 -1.43 -11.69
C TYR A 184 -6.45 -1.09 -10.52
N HIS A 185 -7.75 -1.12 -10.79
CA HIS A 185 -8.79 -0.94 -9.79
C HIS A 185 -9.17 -2.28 -9.16
N THR A 186 -9.35 -2.30 -7.84
CA THR A 186 -9.66 -3.51 -7.05
C THR A 186 -10.90 -4.26 -7.55
N GLU A 187 -11.95 -3.52 -7.93
CA GLU A 187 -13.18 -4.08 -8.52
C GLU A 187 -13.13 -4.23 -10.06
N TYR A 188 -12.79 -3.16 -10.79
CA TYR A 188 -12.90 -3.14 -12.27
C TYR A 188 -11.63 -3.60 -13.01
N THR A 189 -10.57 -3.96 -12.29
CA THR A 189 -9.26 -4.38 -12.84
C THR A 189 -8.59 -3.28 -13.70
N ASP A 190 -7.95 -3.64 -14.82
CA ASP A 190 -7.22 -2.71 -15.67
C ASP A 190 -8.19 -1.80 -16.46
N ILE A 191 -8.23 -0.50 -16.12
CA ILE A 191 -9.15 0.47 -16.73
C ILE A 191 -8.41 1.74 -17.21
N GLU A 192 -8.84 2.28 -18.35
CA GLU A 192 -8.31 3.52 -18.92
C GLU A 192 -8.86 4.74 -18.17
N THR A 193 -8.00 5.73 -17.91
CA THR A 193 -8.37 7.01 -17.29
C THR A 193 -8.48 8.17 -18.30
N ASN A 194 -9.09 9.28 -17.89
CA ASN A 194 -9.04 10.56 -18.64
C ASN A 194 -7.75 11.38 -18.39
N VAL A 195 -6.84 10.91 -17.52
CA VAL A 195 -5.62 11.64 -17.17
C VAL A 195 -4.54 11.33 -18.20
N SER A 196 -3.86 12.37 -18.69
CA SER A 196 -2.74 12.25 -19.64
C SER A 196 -1.75 13.40 -19.47
N TYR A 197 -0.53 13.17 -19.94
CA TYR A 197 0.56 14.14 -19.86
C TYR A 197 1.07 14.51 -21.26
N GLY A 198 1.27 15.81 -21.49
CA GLY A 198 2.01 16.28 -22.65
C GLY A 198 3.50 15.94 -22.52
N LYS A 199 4.27 16.07 -23.62
CA LYS A 199 5.70 15.71 -23.61
C LYS A 199 6.54 16.41 -22.52
N GLN A 200 6.53 17.74 -22.52
CA GLN A 200 7.34 18.53 -21.57
C GLN A 200 6.87 18.36 -20.12
N GLU A 201 5.56 18.19 -19.96
CA GLU A 201 4.92 17.97 -18.67
C GLU A 201 5.36 16.62 -18.08
N LEU A 202 5.29 15.54 -18.86
CA LEU A 202 5.68 14.21 -18.41
C LEU A 202 7.17 14.12 -18.07
N ASP A 203 8.03 14.69 -18.90
CA ASP A 203 9.47 14.75 -18.64
C ASP A 203 9.77 15.46 -17.31
N SER A 204 9.12 16.61 -17.07
CA SER A 204 9.29 17.40 -15.85
C SER A 204 8.74 16.65 -14.63
N PHE A 205 7.59 15.98 -14.78
CA PHE A 205 6.95 15.20 -13.73
C PHE A 205 7.81 14.02 -13.29
N VAL A 206 8.35 13.24 -14.24
CA VAL A 206 9.25 12.11 -13.95
C VAL A 206 10.51 12.56 -13.23
N VAL A 207 11.14 13.66 -13.69
CA VAL A 207 12.32 14.23 -13.03
C VAL A 207 11.98 14.65 -11.59
N ARG A 208 10.81 15.27 -11.40
CA ARG A 208 10.35 15.71 -10.08
C ARG A 208 10.08 14.55 -9.13
N LEU A 209 9.41 13.49 -9.59
CA LEU A 209 9.18 12.27 -8.78
C LEU A 209 10.52 11.68 -8.31
N ALA A 210 11.50 11.55 -9.21
CA ALA A 210 12.83 11.07 -8.84
C ALA A 210 13.48 11.96 -7.77
N GLN A 211 13.42 13.28 -7.94
CA GLN A 211 14.00 14.25 -6.99
C GLN A 211 13.32 14.23 -5.61
N GLN A 212 11.99 14.14 -5.57
CA GLN A 212 11.23 14.05 -4.31
C GLN A 212 11.61 12.82 -3.49
N SER A 213 11.97 11.73 -4.17
CA SER A 213 12.49 10.52 -3.54
C SER A 213 14.00 10.51 -3.29
N GLY A 214 14.70 11.63 -3.50
CA GLY A 214 16.14 11.73 -3.32
C GLY A 214 16.97 10.95 -4.36
N ARG A 215 16.37 10.61 -5.50
CA ARG A 215 17.02 9.99 -6.66
C ARG A 215 17.33 11.04 -7.72
N HIS A 216 18.21 10.68 -8.64
CA HIS A 216 18.53 11.48 -9.81
C HIS A 216 18.27 10.64 -11.05
N ILE A 217 17.57 11.23 -12.02
CA ILE A 217 17.33 10.64 -13.33
C ILE A 217 17.87 11.61 -14.39
N SER A 218 18.47 11.06 -15.44
CA SER A 218 19.05 11.88 -16.50
C SER A 218 19.02 11.12 -17.82
N ILE A 219 19.29 11.79 -18.94
CA ILE A 219 19.41 11.11 -20.23
C ILE A 219 20.52 10.04 -20.19
N GLY A 220 21.62 10.28 -19.47
CA GLY A 220 22.70 9.30 -19.33
C GLY A 220 22.41 8.13 -18.39
N ASP A 221 21.38 8.27 -17.55
CA ASP A 221 20.90 7.24 -16.62
C ASP A 221 19.36 7.35 -16.55
N PRO A 222 18.66 6.84 -17.59
CA PRO A 222 17.28 7.20 -17.87
C PRO A 222 16.26 6.31 -17.16
N VAL A 223 16.67 5.34 -16.34
CA VAL A 223 15.76 4.46 -15.60
C VAL A 223 16.13 4.48 -14.12
N THR A 224 15.15 4.63 -13.24
CA THR A 224 15.39 4.54 -11.79
C THR A 224 14.17 3.96 -11.07
N GLU A 225 14.44 3.04 -10.14
CA GLU A 225 13.46 2.55 -9.17
C GLU A 225 13.54 3.41 -7.90
N THR A 226 12.37 3.74 -7.34
CA THR A 226 12.32 4.61 -6.16
C THR A 226 11.10 4.39 -5.29
N THR A 227 11.14 4.92 -4.07
CA THR A 227 10.01 4.99 -3.13
C THR A 227 9.53 6.43 -3.05
N LEU A 228 8.25 6.68 -3.36
CA LEU A 228 7.60 7.98 -3.27
C LEU A 228 7.40 8.41 -1.80
N PRO A 229 7.13 9.71 -1.53
CA PRO A 229 6.97 10.23 -0.16
C PRO A 229 5.87 9.56 0.67
N ASP A 230 4.82 9.05 0.02
CA ASP A 230 3.70 8.30 0.61
C ASP A 230 4.05 6.81 0.88
N GLY A 231 5.23 6.35 0.46
CA GLY A 231 5.67 4.95 0.59
C GLY A 231 5.42 4.10 -0.66
N SER A 232 4.73 4.63 -1.67
CA SER A 232 4.45 3.92 -2.92
C SER A 232 5.75 3.64 -3.69
N ARG A 233 5.79 2.51 -4.42
CA ARG A 233 6.93 2.15 -5.28
C ARG A 233 6.73 2.75 -6.66
N ALA A 234 7.79 3.28 -7.26
CA ALA A 234 7.75 3.84 -8.60
C ALA A 234 8.93 3.35 -9.44
N GLU A 235 8.63 2.82 -10.63
CA GLU A 235 9.59 2.64 -11.71
C GLU A 235 9.47 3.84 -12.64
N LEU A 236 10.58 4.56 -12.87
CA LEU A 236 10.61 5.80 -13.65
C LEU A 236 11.52 5.65 -14.86
N ALA A 237 11.06 6.13 -16.02
CA ALA A 237 11.86 6.20 -17.24
C ALA A 237 11.80 7.60 -17.86
N LEU A 238 12.95 8.17 -18.22
CA LEU A 238 13.07 9.51 -18.79
C LEU A 238 13.47 9.48 -20.27
N GLY A 239 12.75 10.26 -21.07
CA GLY A 239 13.01 10.48 -22.48
C GLY A 239 12.58 9.31 -23.35
N ASP A 240 13.10 9.26 -24.58
CA ASP A 240 12.76 8.24 -25.58
C ASP A 240 13.91 7.26 -25.87
N GLU A 241 14.98 7.31 -25.07
CA GLU A 241 16.18 6.48 -25.28
C GLU A 241 15.93 4.99 -24.99
N VAL A 242 15.20 4.71 -23.91
CA VAL A 242 14.87 3.36 -23.43
C VAL A 242 13.37 3.04 -23.54
N THR A 243 12.53 4.07 -23.68
CA THR A 243 11.07 3.99 -23.79
C THR A 243 10.61 4.70 -25.07
N PRO A 244 10.39 3.99 -26.19
CA PRO A 244 10.16 4.62 -27.50
C PRO A 244 8.96 5.56 -27.61
N ARG A 245 8.01 5.49 -26.67
CA ARG A 245 6.81 6.33 -26.61
C ARG A 245 7.01 7.59 -25.75
N GLY A 246 8.21 7.78 -25.19
CA GLY A 246 8.56 8.87 -24.30
C GLY A 246 8.83 8.43 -22.87
N SER A 247 8.99 9.42 -21.99
CA SER A 247 9.05 9.20 -20.55
C SER A 247 7.85 8.36 -20.08
N ALA A 248 8.06 7.53 -19.08
CA ALA A 248 7.06 6.61 -18.57
C ALA A 248 7.24 6.43 -17.07
N PHE A 249 6.16 6.02 -16.39
CA PHE A 249 6.25 5.59 -15.00
C PHE A 249 5.23 4.50 -14.70
N THR A 250 5.56 3.65 -13.72
CA THR A 250 4.60 2.72 -13.11
C THR A 250 4.70 2.88 -11.61
N ILE A 251 3.57 3.14 -10.97
CA ILE A 251 3.47 3.32 -9.52
C ILE A 251 2.64 2.19 -8.94
N ARG A 252 3.21 1.48 -7.97
CA ARG A 252 2.51 0.52 -7.13
C ARG A 252 2.24 1.18 -5.79
N LYS A 253 0.97 1.41 -5.49
CA LYS A 253 0.57 2.17 -4.32
C LYS A 253 0.86 1.42 -3.03
N TYR A 254 1.30 2.15 -2.02
CA TYR A 254 1.38 1.65 -0.66
C TYR A 254 -0.03 1.61 -0.05
N SER A 255 -0.46 0.44 0.43
CA SER A 255 -1.70 0.36 1.21
C SER A 255 -1.39 0.66 2.68
N GLU A 256 -1.98 1.72 3.22
CA GLU A 256 -1.86 2.06 4.65
C GLU A 256 -2.65 1.09 5.55
N GLU A 257 -3.66 0.42 5.00
CA GLU A 257 -4.52 -0.51 5.75
C GLU A 257 -4.14 -1.96 5.43
N PRO A 258 -3.39 -2.64 6.33
CA PRO A 258 -3.06 -4.04 6.13
C PRO A 258 -4.28 -4.92 6.35
N PHE A 259 -4.44 -5.93 5.49
CA PHE A 259 -5.40 -7.00 5.69
C PHE A 259 -5.21 -7.68 7.05
N THR A 260 -6.31 -7.93 7.77
CA THR A 260 -6.28 -8.69 9.02
C THR A 260 -6.33 -10.19 8.73
N PRO A 261 -5.84 -11.04 9.65
CA PRO A 261 -6.07 -12.48 9.58
C PRO A 261 -7.55 -12.86 9.43
N ALA A 262 -8.47 -12.11 10.05
CA ALA A 262 -9.90 -12.32 9.86
C ALA A 262 -10.34 -12.06 8.41
N THR A 263 -9.84 -10.99 7.79
CA THR A 263 -10.14 -10.69 6.37
C THR A 263 -9.63 -11.80 5.44
N LEU A 264 -8.45 -12.35 5.71
CA LEU A 264 -7.91 -13.46 4.91
C LEU A 264 -8.73 -14.76 5.08
N VAL A 265 -9.36 -14.96 6.24
CA VAL A 265 -10.30 -16.06 6.47
C VAL A 265 -11.62 -15.82 5.74
N ASP A 266 -12.15 -14.60 5.81
CA ASP A 266 -13.38 -14.21 5.12
C ASP A 266 -13.26 -14.40 3.59
N TYR A 267 -12.12 -14.02 3.02
CA TYR A 267 -11.81 -14.24 1.60
C TYR A 267 -11.51 -15.71 1.24
N ASN A 268 -11.61 -16.62 2.20
CA ASN A 268 -11.25 -18.03 2.07
C ASN A 268 -9.81 -18.23 1.57
N THR A 269 -8.90 -17.28 1.83
CA THR A 269 -7.46 -17.44 1.49
C THR A 269 -6.83 -18.48 2.40
N PHE A 270 -7.23 -18.49 3.66
CA PHE A 270 -6.97 -19.51 4.66
C PHE A 270 -8.29 -19.88 5.32
N ASP A 271 -8.43 -21.09 5.86
CA ASP A 271 -9.54 -21.40 6.75
C ASP A 271 -9.21 -21.07 8.23
N LEU A 272 -10.22 -21.22 9.10
CA LEU A 272 -10.07 -21.00 10.54
C LEU A 272 -9.04 -21.94 11.17
N ASP A 273 -8.93 -23.19 10.70
CA ASP A 273 -7.98 -24.17 11.24
C ASP A 273 -6.54 -23.79 10.92
N GLN A 274 -6.25 -23.42 9.68
CA GLN A 274 -4.95 -22.91 9.24
C GLN A 274 -4.59 -21.66 10.02
N MET A 275 -5.52 -20.72 10.19
CA MET A 275 -5.22 -19.45 10.84
C MET A 275 -5.00 -19.61 12.36
N ALA A 276 -5.77 -20.47 13.03
CA ALA A 276 -5.54 -20.82 14.43
C ALA A 276 -4.22 -21.58 14.64
N TYR A 277 -3.85 -22.46 13.69
CA TYR A 277 -2.56 -23.14 13.65
C TYR A 277 -1.40 -22.13 13.54
N LEU A 278 -1.48 -21.20 12.57
CA LEU A 278 -0.45 -20.17 12.37
C LEU A 278 -0.33 -19.24 13.57
N TRP A 279 -1.45 -18.85 14.19
CA TRP A 279 -1.43 -18.08 15.43
C TRP A 279 -0.65 -18.81 16.53
N LEU A 280 -0.99 -20.07 16.82
CA LEU A 280 -0.30 -20.83 17.87
C LEU A 280 1.18 -21.06 17.56
N ALA A 281 1.52 -21.29 16.29
CA ALA A 281 2.90 -21.45 15.83
C ALA A 281 3.72 -20.16 16.03
N ILE A 282 3.16 -19.01 15.67
CA ILE A 282 3.80 -17.69 15.83
C ILE A 282 4.03 -17.35 17.30
N GLU A 283 3.02 -17.58 18.15
CA GLU A 283 3.17 -17.43 19.61
C GLU A 283 4.26 -18.34 20.18
N SER A 284 4.46 -19.50 19.56
CA SER A 284 5.45 -20.50 19.95
C SER A 284 6.78 -20.37 19.19
N ASN A 285 7.07 -19.17 18.67
CA ASN A 285 8.36 -18.80 18.09
C ASN A 285 8.77 -19.61 16.85
N LYS A 286 7.82 -20.24 16.14
CA LYS A 286 8.09 -20.98 14.91
C LYS A 286 8.38 -20.01 13.76
N SER A 287 9.41 -20.29 12.96
CA SER A 287 9.83 -19.52 11.79
C SER A 287 9.02 -19.93 10.55
N LEU A 288 8.69 -18.95 9.71
CA LEU A 288 7.80 -19.13 8.56
C LEU A 288 8.41 -18.56 7.29
N ILE A 289 8.18 -19.25 6.17
CA ILE A 289 8.34 -18.66 4.83
C ILE A 289 7.01 -18.71 4.09
N PHE A 290 6.64 -17.61 3.45
CA PHE A 290 5.53 -17.54 2.50
C PHE A 290 6.07 -17.56 1.07
N ALA A 291 5.69 -18.59 0.32
CA ALA A 291 6.09 -18.80 -1.06
C ALA A 291 4.91 -18.66 -2.03
N GLY A 292 5.20 -18.37 -3.29
CA GLY A 292 4.19 -18.26 -4.36
C GLY A 292 4.66 -17.39 -5.53
N GLY A 293 3.84 -17.36 -6.58
CA GLY A 293 4.07 -16.51 -7.75
C GLY A 293 4.00 -15.01 -7.45
N THR A 294 4.17 -14.19 -8.49
CA THR A 294 3.91 -12.74 -8.40
C THR A 294 2.42 -12.50 -8.12
N ALA A 295 2.13 -11.50 -7.30
CA ALA A 295 0.77 -11.11 -6.90
C ALA A 295 -0.06 -12.20 -6.16
N SER A 296 0.56 -13.29 -5.70
CA SER A 296 -0.14 -14.39 -5.00
C SER A 296 -0.53 -14.09 -3.54
N GLY A 297 -0.19 -12.90 -3.01
CA GLY A 297 -0.56 -12.48 -1.65
C GLY A 297 0.46 -12.79 -0.54
N LYS A 298 1.72 -13.10 -0.88
CA LYS A 298 2.77 -13.50 0.10
C LYS A 298 3.00 -12.45 1.17
N THR A 299 3.37 -11.23 0.77
CA THR A 299 3.64 -10.14 1.72
C THR A 299 2.37 -9.78 2.49
N THR A 300 1.20 -9.78 1.83
CA THR A 300 -0.10 -9.55 2.48
C THR A 300 -0.34 -10.54 3.61
N SER A 301 -0.10 -11.83 3.36
CA SER A 301 -0.33 -12.89 4.35
C SER A 301 0.69 -12.83 5.47
N MET A 302 1.97 -12.59 5.14
CA MET A 302 3.03 -12.39 6.13
C MET A 302 2.72 -11.19 7.04
N ASN A 303 2.26 -10.07 6.48
CA ASN A 303 1.88 -8.87 7.22
C ASN A 303 0.69 -9.14 8.15
N ALA A 304 -0.35 -9.80 7.64
CA ALA A 304 -1.54 -10.17 8.41
C ALA A 304 -1.19 -11.08 9.59
N VAL A 305 -0.48 -12.20 9.36
CA VAL A 305 -0.14 -13.13 10.45
C VAL A 305 0.85 -12.54 11.45
N SER A 306 1.64 -11.54 11.05
CA SER A 306 2.52 -10.80 11.98
C SER A 306 1.73 -10.06 13.06
N MET A 307 0.42 -9.85 12.90
CA MET A 307 -0.45 -9.35 13.98
C MET A 307 -0.63 -10.34 15.13
N PHE A 308 -0.26 -11.61 14.96
CA PHE A 308 -0.21 -12.59 16.05
C PHE A 308 1.08 -12.52 16.87
N VAL A 309 2.07 -11.72 16.46
CA VAL A 309 3.30 -11.55 17.25
C VAL A 309 2.95 -10.99 18.63
N PRO A 310 3.44 -11.60 19.73
CA PRO A 310 3.12 -11.14 21.07
C PRO A 310 3.51 -9.67 21.30
N PRO A 311 2.63 -8.83 21.92
CA PRO A 311 2.75 -7.36 21.90
C PRO A 311 3.99 -6.76 22.58
N ARG A 312 4.73 -7.56 23.36
CA ARG A 312 5.93 -7.11 24.09
C ARG A 312 7.22 -7.50 23.40
N SER A 313 7.15 -8.31 22.36
CA SER A 313 8.31 -8.86 21.68
C SER A 313 9.04 -7.79 20.88
N LYS A 314 10.37 -7.92 20.74
CA LYS A 314 11.12 -7.00 19.87
C LYS A 314 11.00 -7.47 18.42
N VAL A 315 10.39 -6.65 17.56
CA VAL A 315 10.24 -6.94 16.13
C VAL A 315 11.16 -6.04 15.32
N LEU A 316 11.89 -6.63 14.37
CA LEU A 316 12.62 -5.90 13.33
C LEU A 316 12.08 -6.29 11.94
N THR A 317 11.79 -5.31 11.10
CA THR A 317 11.51 -5.56 9.66
C THR A 317 12.66 -5.06 8.81
N ILE A 318 12.99 -5.81 7.75
CA ILE A 318 14.04 -5.47 6.77
C ILE A 318 13.46 -5.68 5.38
N GLU A 319 13.42 -4.62 4.57
CA GLU A 319 12.74 -4.62 3.27
C GLU A 319 13.57 -3.86 2.23
N ASP A 320 13.46 -4.20 0.95
CA ASP A 320 14.02 -3.35 -0.11
C ASP A 320 13.24 -2.06 -0.26
N THR A 321 11.93 -2.16 -0.13
CA THR A 321 11.03 -1.03 -0.03
C THR A 321 9.92 -1.39 0.92
N ARG A 322 9.50 -0.42 1.72
CA ARG A 322 8.49 -0.57 2.75
C ARG A 322 7.17 -1.07 2.16
N GLU A 323 6.77 -2.28 2.54
CA GLU A 323 5.45 -2.89 2.27
C GLU A 323 4.75 -3.27 3.58
N LEU A 324 5.52 -3.62 4.62
CA LEU A 324 4.99 -4.06 5.89
C LEU A 324 4.47 -2.89 6.73
N ALA A 325 3.27 -3.08 7.28
CA ALA A 325 2.57 -2.14 8.14
C ALA A 325 2.17 -2.86 9.42
N LEU A 326 3.08 -2.92 10.39
CA LEU A 326 2.85 -3.64 11.64
C LEU A 326 2.25 -2.71 12.70
N TYR A 327 1.13 -3.12 13.30
CA TYR A 327 0.59 -2.45 14.48
C TYR A 327 1.22 -3.02 15.76
N HIS A 328 2.49 -2.70 15.97
CA HIS A 328 3.29 -3.23 17.08
C HIS A 328 4.22 -2.16 17.67
N ASP A 329 4.11 -1.90 18.98
CA ASP A 329 4.84 -0.80 19.66
C ASP A 329 6.37 -0.96 19.59
N ASN A 330 6.90 -2.14 19.91
CA ASN A 330 8.35 -2.39 19.96
C ASN A 330 8.93 -2.79 18.59
N TRP A 331 8.53 -2.11 17.53
CA TRP A 331 8.96 -2.36 16.16
C TRP A 331 10.09 -1.43 15.73
N LEU A 332 11.10 -1.96 15.03
CA LEU A 332 12.09 -1.18 14.28
C LEU A 332 12.03 -1.60 12.82
N SER A 333 11.72 -0.65 11.94
CA SER A 333 11.71 -0.84 10.48
C SER A 333 13.03 -0.40 9.87
N SER A 334 13.58 -1.20 8.97
CA SER A 334 14.80 -0.92 8.21
C SER A 334 14.54 -1.15 6.72
N VAL A 335 15.03 -0.25 5.88
CA VAL A 335 14.90 -0.33 4.41
C VAL A 335 16.29 -0.25 3.79
N THR A 336 16.54 -0.99 2.70
CA THR A 336 17.81 -0.92 1.96
C THR A 336 18.01 0.47 1.35
N ARG A 337 19.25 0.77 0.95
CA ARG A 337 19.56 2.06 0.34
C ARG A 337 20.68 1.90 -0.68
N GLU A 338 20.38 2.21 -1.93
CA GLU A 338 21.41 2.32 -2.97
C GLU A 338 21.99 3.74 -2.97
N SER A 339 23.30 3.86 -3.14
CA SER A 339 24.03 5.10 -2.90
C SER A 339 24.06 6.07 -4.09
N GLY A 340 23.57 5.67 -5.27
CA GLY A 340 23.52 6.51 -6.47
C GLY A 340 24.87 7.12 -6.87
N GLY A 341 25.99 6.47 -6.51
CA GLY A 341 27.36 6.90 -6.85
C GLY A 341 28.11 7.71 -5.79
N GLY A 342 27.51 7.96 -4.61
CA GLY A 342 28.09 8.80 -3.55
C GLY A 342 28.59 8.09 -2.28
N GLY A 343 28.44 6.76 -2.17
CA GLY A 343 28.82 5.96 -1.00
C GLY A 343 28.67 4.45 -1.20
N ASP A 344 28.72 3.67 -0.12
CA ASP A 344 28.42 2.23 -0.18
C ASP A 344 26.90 2.00 -0.08
N ASP A 345 26.41 1.03 -0.84
CA ASP A 345 25.04 0.54 -0.73
C ASP A 345 24.81 -0.12 0.63
N ILE A 346 23.60 0.02 1.16
CA ILE A 346 23.15 -0.69 2.36
C ILE A 346 22.22 -1.79 1.89
N THR A 347 22.74 -3.01 1.87
CA THR A 347 22.01 -4.20 1.39
C THR A 347 21.14 -4.81 2.49
N MET A 348 20.20 -5.70 2.13
CA MET A 348 19.49 -6.51 3.12
C MET A 348 20.45 -7.33 3.99
N TYR A 349 21.55 -7.83 3.41
CA TYR A 349 22.59 -8.55 4.15
C TYR A 349 23.19 -7.69 5.27
N ASP A 350 23.51 -6.42 4.98
CA ASP A 350 24.06 -5.49 5.97
C ASP A 350 23.07 -5.19 7.10
N LEU A 351 21.80 -4.95 6.74
CA LEU A 351 20.73 -4.69 7.69
C LEU A 351 20.44 -5.90 8.57
N LEU A 352 20.42 -7.10 8.00
CA LEU A 352 20.16 -8.34 8.72
C LEU A 352 21.30 -8.67 9.70
N ARG A 353 22.56 -8.45 9.30
CA ARG A 353 23.71 -8.57 10.20
C ARG A 353 23.66 -7.53 11.33
N SER A 354 23.18 -6.32 11.05
CA SER A 354 22.96 -5.29 12.08
C SER A 354 21.83 -5.66 13.03
N ALA A 355 20.73 -6.21 12.51
CA ALA A 355 19.54 -6.60 13.25
C ALA A 355 19.85 -7.56 14.40
N LEU A 356 20.76 -8.53 14.19
CA LEU A 356 21.19 -9.46 15.24
C LEU A 356 21.78 -8.77 16.49
N ARG A 357 22.26 -7.52 16.38
CA ARG A 357 22.78 -6.74 17.50
C ARG A 357 21.68 -6.03 18.30
N HIS A 358 20.49 -5.89 17.73
CA HIS A 358 19.32 -5.35 18.42
C HIS A 358 18.65 -6.36 19.34
N ARG A 359 19.08 -7.62 19.34
CA ARG A 359 18.47 -8.74 20.07
C ARG A 359 16.95 -8.84 19.82
N PRO A 360 16.51 -8.87 18.55
CA PRO A 360 15.10 -9.07 18.24
C PRO A 360 14.63 -10.46 18.71
N GLU A 361 13.35 -10.58 19.00
CA GLU A 361 12.67 -11.88 19.12
C GLU A 361 12.19 -12.32 17.74
N TYR A 362 11.65 -11.38 16.96
CA TYR A 362 11.15 -11.61 15.61
C TYR A 362 11.91 -10.76 14.58
N ILE A 363 12.36 -11.38 13.51
CA ILE A 363 12.95 -10.72 12.34
C ILE A 363 12.10 -11.04 11.12
N VAL A 364 11.49 -10.02 10.54
CA VAL A 364 10.70 -10.15 9.32
C VAL A 364 11.51 -9.57 8.16
N VAL A 365 11.78 -10.38 7.15
CA VAL A 365 12.45 -9.95 5.93
C VAL A 365 11.41 -9.92 4.82
N GLY A 366 11.28 -8.80 4.10
CA GLY A 366 10.26 -8.61 3.06
C GLY A 366 10.26 -9.75 2.04
N GLU A 367 11.39 -9.98 1.38
CA GLU A 367 11.57 -11.11 0.47
C GLU A 367 13.04 -11.55 0.43
N VAL A 368 13.29 -12.85 0.43
CA VAL A 368 14.62 -13.43 0.20
C VAL A 368 14.81 -13.85 -1.25
N ARG A 369 15.87 -13.33 -1.87
CA ARG A 369 16.24 -13.51 -3.29
C ARG A 369 17.70 -13.90 -3.50
N GLY A 370 18.57 -13.68 -2.52
CA GLY A 370 20.01 -13.83 -2.66
C GLY A 370 20.75 -14.14 -1.34
N GLU A 371 21.90 -13.50 -1.15
CA GLU A 371 22.86 -13.81 -0.07
C GLU A 371 22.33 -13.52 1.34
N GLU A 372 21.34 -12.65 1.48
CA GLU A 372 20.69 -12.32 2.75
C GLU A 372 19.99 -13.54 3.37
N ALA A 373 19.53 -14.49 2.55
CA ALA A 373 18.92 -15.72 3.02
C ALA A 373 19.86 -16.54 3.92
N MET A 374 21.17 -16.59 3.61
CA MET A 374 22.15 -17.26 4.49
C MET A 374 22.12 -16.67 5.91
N THR A 375 22.10 -15.35 6.02
CA THR A 375 22.07 -14.66 7.32
C THR A 375 20.72 -14.85 8.01
N LEU A 376 19.62 -14.97 7.25
CA LEU A 376 18.30 -15.26 7.79
C LEU A 376 18.28 -16.64 8.47
N PHE A 377 18.76 -17.67 7.78
CA PHE A 377 18.85 -19.02 8.32
C PHE A 377 19.87 -19.13 9.46
N GLN A 378 20.92 -18.30 9.47
CA GLN A 378 21.81 -18.18 10.65
C GLN A 378 21.08 -17.54 11.85
N ALA A 379 20.20 -16.57 11.62
CA ALA A 379 19.37 -15.98 12.66
C ALA A 379 18.44 -17.04 13.29
N MET A 380 17.78 -17.86 12.46
CA MET A 380 16.97 -19.00 12.90
C MET A 380 17.78 -19.96 13.79
N ASN A 381 18.96 -20.38 13.32
CA ASN A 381 19.86 -21.28 14.05
C ASN A 381 20.38 -20.70 15.39
N THR A 382 20.36 -19.38 15.54
CA THR A 382 20.78 -18.69 16.77
C THR A 382 19.62 -18.35 17.70
N GLY A 383 18.41 -18.84 17.39
CA GLY A 383 17.22 -18.74 18.24
C GLY A 383 16.37 -17.49 18.00
N HIS A 384 16.55 -16.81 16.86
CA HIS A 384 15.63 -15.73 16.45
C HIS A 384 14.50 -16.33 15.63
N THR A 385 13.26 -15.95 15.91
CA THR A 385 12.13 -16.32 15.05
C THR A 385 12.13 -15.45 13.82
N THR A 386 12.00 -16.05 12.64
CA THR A 386 12.11 -15.30 11.39
C THR A 386 10.96 -15.57 10.44
N TYR A 387 10.50 -14.51 9.78
CA TYR A 387 9.51 -14.57 8.72
C TYR A 387 10.11 -14.02 7.44
N SER A 388 9.80 -14.64 6.30
CA SER A 388 10.15 -14.08 5.01
C SER A 388 9.22 -14.52 3.90
N THR A 389 9.32 -13.86 2.75
CA THR A 389 8.67 -14.31 1.52
C THR A 389 9.70 -14.79 0.49
N MET A 390 9.27 -15.64 -0.43
CA MET A 390 10.09 -16.10 -1.56
C MET A 390 9.24 -16.35 -2.80
N HIS A 391 9.75 -16.03 -3.98
CA HIS A 391 9.12 -16.48 -5.23
C HIS A 391 9.35 -17.97 -5.48
N ALA A 392 8.30 -18.79 -5.38
CA ALA A 392 8.34 -20.23 -5.68
C ALA A 392 6.93 -20.86 -5.64
N ASP A 393 6.59 -21.70 -6.61
CA ASP A 393 5.22 -22.24 -6.72
C ASP A 393 5.01 -23.58 -5.98
N SER A 394 6.05 -24.12 -5.36
CA SER A 394 6.00 -25.39 -4.61
C SER A 394 7.05 -25.47 -3.52
N VAL A 395 6.83 -26.36 -2.55
CA VAL A 395 7.77 -26.68 -1.48
C VAL A 395 9.12 -27.11 -2.05
N GLN A 396 9.12 -28.00 -3.05
CA GLN A 396 10.34 -28.43 -3.74
C GLN A 396 11.08 -27.26 -4.39
N THR A 397 10.34 -26.33 -5.01
CA THR A 397 10.95 -25.15 -5.66
C THR A 397 11.59 -24.23 -4.63
N VAL A 398 10.98 -24.04 -3.46
CA VAL A 398 11.57 -23.26 -2.36
C VAL A 398 12.87 -23.89 -1.89
N ILE A 399 12.86 -25.19 -1.56
CA ILE A 399 14.06 -25.91 -1.11
C ILE A 399 15.16 -25.84 -2.17
N ASN A 400 14.83 -26.08 -3.43
CA ASN A 400 15.79 -26.01 -4.54
C ASN A 400 16.38 -24.60 -4.71
N ARG A 401 15.57 -23.55 -4.60
CA ARG A 401 16.07 -22.15 -4.67
C ARG A 401 16.97 -21.82 -3.49
N LEU A 402 16.62 -22.25 -2.29
CA LEU A 402 17.45 -22.05 -1.10
C LEU A 402 18.82 -22.72 -1.24
N GLU A 403 18.90 -23.91 -1.82
CA GLU A 403 20.15 -24.67 -1.90
C GLU A 403 21.12 -24.23 -3.00
N ASN A 404 20.63 -23.53 -4.03
CA ASN A 404 21.41 -23.23 -5.23
C ASN A 404 21.66 -21.73 -5.40
N ASP A 405 22.57 -21.38 -6.32
CA ASP A 405 22.80 -20.00 -6.73
C ASP A 405 21.50 -19.31 -7.18
N PRO A 406 21.25 -18.05 -6.77
CA PRO A 406 22.18 -17.14 -6.07
C PRO A 406 22.16 -17.22 -4.52
N ILE A 407 21.39 -18.12 -3.90
CA ILE A 407 21.17 -18.15 -2.45
C ILE A 407 22.19 -19.04 -1.70
N ASN A 408 22.35 -20.30 -2.11
CA ASN A 408 23.32 -21.27 -1.57
C ASN A 408 23.29 -21.51 -0.04
N VAL A 409 22.11 -21.60 0.57
CA VAL A 409 21.94 -21.99 1.99
C VAL A 409 22.21 -23.49 2.16
N PRO A 410 23.09 -23.91 3.10
CA PRO A 410 23.34 -25.32 3.36
C PRO A 410 22.09 -26.02 3.88
N ARG A 411 21.81 -27.24 3.40
CA ARG A 411 20.67 -28.06 3.83
C ARG A 411 20.52 -28.16 5.35
N ALA A 412 21.63 -28.31 6.07
CA ALA A 412 21.65 -28.38 7.53
C ALA A 412 21.12 -27.10 8.21
N MET A 413 21.21 -25.94 7.55
CA MET A 413 20.61 -24.71 8.05
C MET A 413 19.13 -24.61 7.69
N ILE A 414 18.71 -25.15 6.54
CA ILE A 414 17.30 -25.11 6.09
C ILE A 414 16.39 -25.85 7.08
N GLN A 415 16.90 -26.87 7.77
CA GLN A 415 16.19 -27.59 8.84
C GLN A 415 15.70 -26.70 10.00
N SER A 416 16.19 -25.46 10.12
CA SER A 416 15.73 -24.51 11.14
C SER A 416 14.48 -23.73 10.75
N LEU A 417 14.01 -23.84 9.50
CA LEU A 417 12.69 -23.37 9.12
C LEU A 417 11.65 -24.35 9.66
N ASP A 418 10.59 -23.88 10.32
CA ASP A 418 9.54 -24.75 10.83
C ASP A 418 8.43 -24.94 9.79
N ILE A 419 7.92 -23.83 9.23
CA ILE A 419 6.71 -23.82 8.40
C ILE A 419 6.96 -23.15 7.05
N LEU A 420 6.43 -23.76 5.99
CA LEU A 420 6.40 -23.19 4.65
C LEU A 420 4.96 -23.13 4.11
N CYS A 421 4.46 -21.92 3.89
CA CYS A 421 3.17 -21.68 3.26
C CYS A 421 3.35 -21.43 1.77
N VAL A 422 2.64 -22.13 0.89
CA VAL A 422 2.70 -21.91 -0.57
C VAL A 422 1.36 -21.37 -1.05
N GLN A 423 1.36 -20.17 -1.60
CA GLN A 423 0.18 -19.46 -2.07
C GLN A 423 0.07 -19.45 -3.59
N THR A 424 -1.16 -19.40 -4.07
CA THR A 424 -1.49 -19.36 -5.49
C THR A 424 -2.56 -18.32 -5.78
N LEU A 425 -2.49 -17.73 -6.97
CA LEU A 425 -3.51 -16.87 -7.55
C LEU A 425 -4.15 -17.67 -8.69
N THR A 426 -5.43 -17.95 -8.59
CA THR A 426 -6.14 -18.86 -9.49
C THR A 426 -7.59 -18.42 -9.67
N HIS A 427 -8.39 -19.21 -10.40
CA HIS A 427 -9.82 -18.95 -10.56
C HIS A 427 -10.62 -20.06 -9.90
N VAL A 428 -11.66 -19.67 -9.16
CA VAL A 428 -12.69 -20.58 -8.62
C VAL A 428 -14.02 -20.10 -9.18
N GLY A 429 -14.61 -20.88 -10.10
CA GLY A 429 -15.70 -20.37 -10.93
C GLY A 429 -15.21 -19.25 -11.85
N ASP A 430 -15.92 -18.12 -11.83
CA ASP A 430 -15.59 -16.93 -12.62
C ASP A 430 -14.76 -15.90 -11.84
N GLU A 431 -14.49 -16.16 -10.55
CA GLU A 431 -13.78 -15.23 -9.68
C GLU A 431 -12.30 -15.55 -9.58
N ARG A 432 -11.46 -14.51 -9.64
CA ARG A 432 -10.03 -14.60 -9.43
C ARG A 432 -9.74 -14.54 -7.93
N VAL A 433 -9.18 -15.60 -7.37
CA VAL A 433 -9.00 -15.78 -5.93
C VAL A 433 -7.56 -16.10 -5.55
N ARG A 434 -7.17 -15.70 -4.34
CA ARG A 434 -5.91 -16.08 -3.71
C ARG A 434 -6.18 -17.20 -2.70
N ARG A 435 -5.37 -18.27 -2.73
CA ARG A 435 -5.52 -19.43 -1.83
C ARG A 435 -4.17 -19.85 -1.29
N ASN A 436 -4.14 -20.19 0.00
CA ASN A 436 -3.01 -20.89 0.59
C ASN A 436 -3.06 -22.37 0.22
N ARG A 437 -2.33 -22.74 -0.82
CA ARG A 437 -2.38 -24.08 -1.43
C ARG A 437 -1.86 -25.16 -0.50
N VAL A 438 -0.76 -24.90 0.21
CA VAL A 438 -0.09 -25.88 1.08
C VAL A 438 0.49 -25.18 2.30
N ILE A 439 0.31 -25.79 3.48
CA ILE A 439 1.18 -25.56 4.64
C ILE A 439 2.02 -26.82 4.84
N ALA A 440 3.32 -26.69 4.65
CA ALA A 440 4.29 -27.75 4.86
C ALA A 440 5.10 -27.49 6.14
N GLU A 441 5.45 -28.57 6.83
CA GLU A 441 6.29 -28.58 8.02
C GLU A 441 7.62 -29.22 7.65
N ILE A 442 8.73 -28.50 7.85
CA ILE A 442 10.06 -29.03 7.60
C ILE A 442 10.46 -29.90 8.79
N GLU A 443 10.89 -31.12 8.53
CA GLU A 443 11.19 -32.08 9.61
C GLU A 443 12.70 -32.20 9.83
N GLY A 444 13.40 -32.67 8.82
CA GLY A 444 14.80 -33.02 8.95
C GLY A 444 15.44 -33.44 7.64
N ILE A 445 16.61 -34.06 7.72
CA ILE A 445 17.30 -34.60 6.54
C ILE A 445 17.19 -36.12 6.61
N ASP A 446 16.64 -36.75 5.57
CA ASP A 446 16.63 -38.21 5.43
C ASP A 446 18.09 -38.69 5.36
N GLN A 447 18.52 -39.46 6.37
CA GLN A 447 19.89 -39.96 6.48
C GLN A 447 20.29 -40.90 5.32
N ARG A 448 19.32 -41.45 4.60
CA ARG A 448 19.53 -42.37 3.48
C ARG A 448 19.68 -41.62 2.15
N THR A 449 18.88 -40.59 1.89
CA THR A 449 18.92 -39.84 0.61
C THR A 449 19.76 -38.57 0.72
N GLY A 450 19.88 -37.99 1.90
CA GLY A 450 20.44 -36.67 2.12
C GLY A 450 19.49 -35.53 1.75
N ASP A 451 18.23 -35.84 1.42
CA ASP A 451 17.20 -34.88 1.07
C ASP A 451 16.49 -34.33 2.31
N LEU A 452 16.05 -33.07 2.21
CA LEU A 452 15.22 -32.45 3.23
C LEU A 452 13.83 -33.07 3.17
N ASP A 453 13.39 -33.62 4.29
CA ASP A 453 12.06 -34.21 4.46
C ASP A 453 11.09 -33.16 5.02
N TYR A 454 9.85 -33.25 4.57
CA TYR A 454 8.78 -32.36 4.99
C TYR A 454 7.43 -33.09 4.92
N SER A 455 6.53 -32.74 5.82
CA SER A 455 5.14 -33.19 5.81
C SER A 455 4.20 -32.05 5.43
N THR A 456 2.98 -32.41 5.03
CA THR A 456 1.95 -31.44 4.67
C THR A 456 0.91 -31.42 5.77
N ALA A 457 0.82 -30.30 6.51
CA ALA A 457 -0.18 -30.12 7.56
C ALA A 457 -1.54 -29.71 6.97
N PHE A 458 -1.54 -28.90 5.91
CA PHE A 458 -2.75 -28.47 5.23
C PHE A 458 -2.57 -28.44 3.71
N GLU A 459 -3.62 -28.80 2.97
CA GLU A 459 -3.64 -28.77 1.50
C GLU A 459 -5.00 -28.27 0.99
N TRP A 460 -4.98 -27.34 0.04
CA TRP A 460 -6.17 -26.81 -0.60
C TRP A 460 -6.67 -27.74 -1.71
N ASN A 461 -7.97 -27.99 -1.73
CA ASN A 461 -8.67 -28.74 -2.76
C ASN A 461 -9.41 -27.80 -3.72
N ALA A 462 -8.88 -27.62 -4.93
CA ALA A 462 -9.45 -26.75 -5.95
C ALA A 462 -10.86 -27.15 -6.42
N THR A 463 -11.27 -28.41 -6.23
CA THR A 463 -12.60 -28.87 -6.69
C THR A 463 -13.71 -28.42 -5.77
N SER A 464 -13.46 -28.38 -4.46
CA SER A 464 -14.44 -28.02 -3.43
C SER A 464 -14.18 -26.65 -2.80
N ASP A 465 -13.10 -25.98 -3.19
CA ASP A 465 -12.57 -24.76 -2.56
C ASP A 465 -12.48 -24.87 -1.02
N SER A 466 -12.01 -26.04 -0.57
CA SER A 466 -11.88 -26.39 0.85
C SER A 466 -10.45 -26.78 1.20
N PHE A 467 -10.14 -26.88 2.48
CA PHE A 467 -8.81 -27.24 2.97
C PHE A 467 -8.86 -28.57 3.74
N ASP A 468 -7.94 -29.46 3.40
CA ASP A 468 -7.77 -30.74 4.08
C ASP A 468 -6.64 -30.60 5.13
N GLN A 469 -6.94 -30.94 6.38
CA GLN A 469 -5.98 -30.97 7.49
C GLN A 469 -5.41 -32.38 7.68
N ARG A 470 -4.11 -32.47 8.01
CA ARG A 470 -3.40 -33.69 8.40
C ARG A 470 -2.77 -33.55 9.79
N ASP A 471 -2.13 -34.61 10.26
CA ASP A 471 -1.35 -34.57 11.50
C ASP A 471 -0.19 -33.56 11.36
N SER A 472 0.19 -32.95 12.48
CA SER A 472 1.16 -31.86 12.54
C SER A 472 2.23 -32.14 13.58
N ASN A 473 3.48 -32.25 13.14
CA ASN A 473 4.63 -32.40 14.00
C ASN A 473 4.93 -31.10 14.76
N VAL A 474 4.69 -29.94 14.14
CA VAL A 474 4.87 -28.64 14.80
C VAL A 474 3.93 -28.51 16.00
N LEU A 475 2.67 -28.92 15.86
CA LEU A 475 1.73 -28.92 17.00
C LEU A 475 2.13 -29.91 18.08
N ASP A 476 2.63 -31.09 17.70
CA ASP A 476 3.13 -32.08 18.65
C ASP A 476 4.36 -31.54 19.43
N GLU A 477 5.27 -30.85 18.75
CA GLU A 477 6.42 -30.18 19.37
C GLU A 477 5.97 -29.07 20.34
N ILE A 478 5.04 -28.20 19.92
CA ILE A 478 4.47 -27.16 20.79
C ILE A 478 3.81 -27.78 22.02
N GLN A 479 3.07 -28.87 21.84
CA GLN A 479 2.44 -29.59 22.95
C GLN A 479 3.49 -30.09 23.94
N GLU A 480 4.58 -30.69 23.46
CA GLU A 480 5.68 -31.18 24.30
C GLU A 480 6.41 -30.05 25.03
N GLU A 481 6.78 -28.98 24.33
CA GLU A 481 7.49 -27.81 24.89
C GLU A 481 6.67 -27.10 25.96
N ARG A 482 5.36 -26.98 25.75
CA ARG A 482 4.43 -26.37 26.71
C ARG A 482 4.03 -27.33 27.84
N GLY A 483 4.33 -28.63 27.71
CA GLY A 483 3.92 -29.66 28.66
C GLY A 483 2.42 -29.88 28.69
N TRP A 484 1.74 -29.66 27.57
CA TRP A 484 0.29 -29.80 27.44
C TRP A 484 -0.13 -31.25 27.22
N SER A 485 -1.32 -31.59 27.70
CA SER A 485 -2.07 -32.75 27.24
C SER A 485 -2.68 -32.47 25.87
N ARG A 486 -2.98 -33.54 25.11
CA ARG A 486 -3.70 -33.42 23.82
C ARG A 486 -5.02 -32.65 23.95
N SER A 487 -5.72 -32.79 25.07
CA SER A 487 -6.98 -32.07 25.32
C SER A 487 -6.76 -30.58 25.56
N GLU A 488 -5.62 -30.17 26.12
CA GLU A 488 -5.26 -28.76 26.27
C GLU A 488 -4.89 -28.14 24.92
N LEU A 489 -4.07 -28.82 24.12
CA LEU A 489 -3.75 -28.38 22.76
C LEU A 489 -5.02 -28.16 21.92
N LEU A 490 -5.93 -29.13 21.91
CA LEU A 490 -7.19 -29.02 21.17
C LEU A 490 -8.06 -27.87 21.69
N ARG A 491 -8.08 -27.63 23.01
CA ARG A 491 -8.81 -26.50 23.59
C ARG A 491 -8.20 -25.17 23.16
N GLU A 492 -6.88 -25.04 23.18
CA GLU A 492 -6.17 -23.83 22.76
C GLU A 492 -6.42 -23.51 21.28
N LEU A 493 -6.45 -24.52 20.41
CA LEU A 493 -6.83 -24.34 19.00
C LEU A 493 -8.30 -23.93 18.87
N GLN A 494 -9.22 -24.59 19.57
CA GLN A 494 -10.64 -24.24 19.56
C GLN A 494 -10.91 -22.81 20.04
N ASN A 495 -10.22 -22.38 21.11
CA ASN A 495 -10.34 -21.01 21.62
C ASN A 495 -9.91 -19.97 20.58
N ARG A 496 -8.77 -20.19 19.91
CA ARG A 496 -8.29 -19.30 18.84
C ARG A 496 -9.25 -19.28 17.65
N LYS A 497 -9.78 -20.44 17.26
CA LYS A 497 -10.81 -20.52 16.21
C LYS A 497 -12.06 -19.73 16.56
N ALA A 498 -12.56 -19.83 17.80
CA ALA A 498 -13.73 -19.08 18.24
C ALA A 498 -13.50 -17.56 18.20
N VAL A 499 -12.31 -17.10 18.61
CA VAL A 499 -11.95 -15.68 18.53
C VAL A 499 -11.87 -15.20 17.07
N LEU A 500 -11.25 -16.00 16.19
CA LEU A 500 -11.16 -15.67 14.77
C LEU A 500 -12.53 -15.67 14.09
N GLN A 501 -13.37 -16.66 14.38
CA GLN A 501 -14.74 -16.75 13.87
C GLN A 501 -15.55 -15.53 14.30
N TYR A 502 -15.48 -15.14 15.58
CA TYR A 502 -16.14 -13.93 16.06
C TYR A 502 -15.64 -12.66 15.33
N LEU A 503 -14.33 -12.54 15.06
CA LEU A 503 -13.80 -11.40 14.32
C LEU A 503 -14.30 -11.35 12.87
N VAL A 504 -14.46 -12.51 12.22
CA VAL A 504 -15.03 -12.63 10.87
C VAL A 504 -16.51 -12.26 10.88
N GLU A 505 -17.31 -12.85 11.77
CA GLU A 505 -18.76 -12.60 11.84
C GLU A 505 -19.10 -11.13 12.20
N GLN A 506 -18.21 -10.45 12.92
CA GLN A 506 -18.35 -9.03 13.26
C GLN A 506 -17.72 -8.08 12.23
N ASP A 507 -17.30 -8.60 11.06
CA ASP A 507 -16.71 -7.86 9.95
C ASP A 507 -15.56 -6.94 10.40
N VAL A 508 -14.65 -7.48 11.21
CA VAL A 508 -13.52 -6.71 11.75
C VAL A 508 -12.38 -6.64 10.74
N THR A 509 -12.49 -5.69 9.82
CA THR A 509 -11.47 -5.33 8.83
C THR A 509 -10.41 -4.36 9.36
N ASP A 510 -10.77 -3.53 10.36
CA ASP A 510 -9.82 -2.60 11.00
C ASP A 510 -8.74 -3.35 11.81
N TYR A 511 -7.47 -3.18 11.38
CA TYR A 511 -6.33 -3.83 12.00
C TYR A 511 -6.12 -3.42 13.46
N ARG A 512 -6.50 -2.19 13.86
CA ARG A 512 -6.32 -1.73 15.24
C ARG A 512 -7.27 -2.46 16.18
N ARG A 513 -8.54 -2.59 15.79
CA ARG A 513 -9.55 -3.36 16.51
C ARG A 513 -9.20 -4.84 16.57
N PHE A 514 -8.69 -5.40 15.46
CA PHE A 514 -8.19 -6.78 15.42
C PHE A 514 -7.06 -6.99 16.45
N THR A 515 -5.99 -6.19 16.37
CA THR A 515 -4.84 -6.33 17.27
C THR A 515 -5.19 -6.05 18.72
N ALA A 516 -6.12 -5.13 19.01
CA ALA A 516 -6.60 -4.90 20.37
C ALA A 516 -7.25 -6.14 20.98
N LEU A 517 -8.07 -6.88 20.23
CA LEU A 517 -8.69 -8.12 20.71
C LEU A 517 -7.65 -9.24 20.91
N VAL A 518 -6.71 -9.41 19.98
CA VAL A 518 -5.61 -10.39 20.11
C VAL A 518 -4.73 -10.08 21.33
N ASN A 519 -4.42 -8.80 21.57
CA ASN A 519 -3.68 -8.38 22.75
C ASN A 519 -4.46 -8.62 24.06
N GLU A 520 -5.79 -8.43 24.04
CA GLU A 520 -6.65 -8.79 25.17
C GLU A 520 -6.65 -10.30 25.39
N TYR A 521 -6.67 -11.12 24.33
CA TYR A 521 -6.59 -12.58 24.41
C TYR A 521 -5.27 -13.02 25.05
N TYR A 522 -4.14 -12.44 24.65
CA TYR A 522 -2.85 -12.72 25.30
C TYR A 522 -2.83 -12.35 26.79
N ALA A 523 -3.57 -11.32 27.20
CA ALA A 523 -3.60 -10.87 28.59
C ALA A 523 -4.62 -11.64 29.46
N GLN A 524 -5.79 -11.97 28.90
CA GLN A 524 -6.95 -12.55 29.60
C GLN A 524 -7.70 -13.54 28.69
N PRO A 525 -7.12 -14.70 28.35
CA PRO A 525 -7.67 -15.61 27.35
C PRO A 525 -9.07 -16.12 27.73
N GLU A 526 -9.26 -16.58 28.98
CA GLU A 526 -10.55 -17.09 29.46
C GLU A 526 -11.67 -16.05 29.31
N ARG A 527 -11.41 -14.79 29.71
CA ARG A 527 -12.40 -13.71 29.61
C ARG A 527 -12.78 -13.40 28.17
N VAL A 528 -11.80 -13.39 27.26
CA VAL A 528 -12.06 -13.13 25.83
C VAL A 528 -12.86 -14.28 25.25
N VAL A 529 -12.47 -15.53 25.52
CA VAL A 529 -13.16 -16.74 25.04
C VAL A 529 -14.60 -16.78 25.54
N ASP A 530 -14.85 -16.52 26.82
CA ASP A 530 -16.21 -16.46 27.38
C ASP A 530 -17.05 -15.41 26.64
N ARG A 531 -16.51 -14.19 26.47
CA ARG A 531 -17.21 -13.09 25.79
C ARG A 531 -17.54 -13.39 24.34
N VAL A 532 -16.58 -13.94 23.57
CA VAL A 532 -16.82 -14.24 22.14
C VAL A 532 -17.76 -15.43 21.97
N THR A 533 -17.64 -16.47 22.80
CA THR A 533 -18.51 -17.65 22.72
C THR A 533 -19.95 -17.28 23.08
N GLU A 534 -20.17 -16.46 24.11
CA GLU A 534 -21.49 -15.93 24.44
C GLU A 534 -22.11 -15.12 23.29
N ALA A 535 -21.30 -14.35 22.55
CA ALA A 535 -21.77 -13.58 21.41
C ALA A 535 -22.14 -14.47 20.22
N LEU A 536 -21.29 -15.44 19.88
CA LEU A 536 -21.54 -16.42 18.82
C LEU A 536 -22.82 -17.25 19.10
N ASP A 537 -22.99 -17.71 20.35
CA ASP A 537 -24.19 -18.47 20.75
C ASP A 537 -25.47 -17.61 20.69
N ALA A 538 -25.37 -16.31 20.97
CA ALA A 538 -26.51 -15.40 20.91
C ALA A 538 -27.02 -15.19 19.47
N GLU A 539 -26.13 -15.06 18.49
CA GLU A 539 -26.50 -14.90 17.08
C GLU A 539 -27.20 -16.16 16.52
N VAL A 540 -26.75 -17.36 16.90
CA VAL A 540 -27.40 -18.63 16.53
C VAL A 540 -28.84 -18.73 17.05
N THR A 541 -29.16 -18.12 18.20
CA THR A 541 -30.52 -18.15 18.76
C THR A 541 -31.51 -17.20 18.09
N VAL A 542 -31.06 -16.20 17.34
CA VAL A 542 -31.93 -15.25 16.64
C VAL A 542 -32.43 -15.81 15.29
N ASP A 543 -31.67 -16.73 14.69
CA ASP A 543 -31.95 -17.33 13.36
C ASP A 543 -32.74 -18.65 13.37
N ALA A 544 -33.38 -19.02 14.49
CA ALA A 544 -34.29 -20.16 14.55
C ALA A 544 -35.77 -19.74 14.42
N PRO A 545 -36.35 -19.62 13.20
CA PRO A 545 -37.78 -19.41 13.06
C PRO A 545 -38.52 -20.71 13.39
N GLY A 546 -39.16 -20.72 14.56
CA GLY A 546 -40.36 -21.52 14.82
C GLY A 546 -40.11 -22.94 15.35
N VAL A 547 -39.93 -23.04 16.67
CA VAL A 547 -40.54 -24.13 17.44
C VAL A 547 -41.30 -23.49 18.58
N THR A 548 -42.63 -23.39 18.41
CA THR A 548 -43.56 -23.13 19.51
C THR A 548 -44.20 -24.47 19.87
N ASP A 549 -44.16 -24.80 21.16
CA ASP A 549 -44.84 -25.94 21.77
C ASP A 549 -46.36 -25.93 21.54
#